data_AF-A0A1F9CSV3-F1
#
_entry.id   AF-A0A1F9CSV3-F1
#
_cell.length_a   1.000
_cell.length_b   1.000
_cell.length_c   1.000
_cell.angle_alpha   90.00
_cell.angle_beta   90.00
_cell.angle_gamma   90.00
#
_symmetry.space_group_name_H-M   'P 1'
#
loop_
_entity.id
_entity.type
_entity.pdbx_description
1 polymer ?
#
loop_
_entity_poly.entity_id
_entity_poly.type
_entity_poly.pdbx_seq_one_letter_code
_entity_poly.pdbx_strand_id
1 'polypeptide(L)'
;MLPKFAKYVGLAKSLKAVDARLISPQDIYFDIRAILKCRWGCEDFFQHSIRCGTRDTTYQERVEMVKSYGNILLVHSHDARELSVAVLEIERTAFLDGYYFSCAIRTCNLCKVCAAQRGNPCPSPEKVRPCDQSFGIDVYKTARNLGLPCEVLQGEGDIQNRYGFVLID
;
A
#
# COMPACT_ATOMS: atom_id res chain seq x y z
N MET A 1 -18.51 5.96 12.71
CA MET A 1 -17.15 6.39 12.30
C MET A 1 -16.54 7.13 13.47
N LEU A 2 -15.46 6.62 14.07
CA LEU A 2 -14.84 7.28 15.23
C LEU A 2 -14.27 8.64 14.78
N PRO A 3 -14.65 9.78 15.40
CA PRO A 3 -14.23 11.12 14.98
C PRO A 3 -12.71 11.29 14.86
N LYS A 4 -11.94 10.49 15.61
CA LYS A 4 -10.47 10.54 15.70
C LYS A 4 -9.75 10.28 14.37
N PHE A 5 -10.28 9.41 13.51
CA PHE A 5 -9.61 9.03 12.25
C PHE A 5 -10.06 9.84 11.04
N ALA A 6 -11.12 10.65 11.17
CA ALA A 6 -11.64 11.48 10.09
C ALA A 6 -10.58 12.46 9.54
N LYS A 7 -9.64 12.90 10.39
CA LYS A 7 -8.52 13.75 9.97
C LYS A 7 -7.63 13.09 8.91
N TYR A 8 -7.42 11.77 8.96
CA TYR A 8 -6.57 11.08 7.99
C TYR A 8 -7.25 10.94 6.63
N VAL A 9 -8.56 10.78 6.62
CA VAL A 9 -9.37 10.87 5.38
C VAL A 9 -9.26 12.27 4.79
N GLY A 10 -9.36 13.32 5.62
CA GLY A 10 -9.18 14.71 5.18
C GLY A 10 -7.78 14.97 4.62
N LEU A 11 -6.73 14.46 5.29
CA LEU A 11 -5.34 14.56 4.86
C LEU A 11 -5.11 13.82 3.54
N ALA A 12 -5.66 12.62 3.37
CA ALA A 12 -5.56 11.91 2.11
C ALA A 12 -6.13 12.73 0.94
N LYS A 13 -7.30 13.38 1.14
CA LYS A 13 -7.92 14.25 0.13
C LYS A 13 -7.09 15.49 -0.17
N SER A 14 -6.51 16.15 0.85
CA SER A 14 -5.61 17.29 0.61
C SER A 14 -4.32 16.89 -0.11
N LEU A 15 -3.92 15.63 0.02
CA LEU A 15 -2.82 14.99 -0.72
C LEU A 15 -3.27 14.35 -2.05
N LYS A 16 -4.41 14.80 -2.60
CA LYS A 16 -4.96 14.43 -3.91
C LYS A 16 -5.38 12.96 -4.06
N ALA A 17 -5.65 12.25 -2.97
CA ALA A 17 -6.31 10.96 -3.08
C ALA A 17 -7.70 11.14 -3.72
N VAL A 18 -8.05 10.21 -4.61
CA VAL A 18 -9.36 10.17 -5.28
C VAL A 18 -10.44 9.73 -4.27
N ASP A 19 -10.12 8.72 -3.46
CA ASP A 19 -10.95 8.27 -2.35
C ASP A 19 -10.04 7.88 -1.18
N ALA A 20 -10.57 7.97 0.04
CA ALA A 20 -9.92 7.49 1.24
C ALA A 20 -10.98 7.01 2.23
N ARG A 21 -10.83 5.78 2.72
CA ARG A 21 -11.81 5.14 3.60
C ARG A 21 -11.14 4.52 4.80
N LEU A 22 -11.74 4.77 5.96
CA LEU A 22 -11.41 4.02 7.16
C LEU A 22 -12.12 2.66 7.06
N ILE A 23 -11.34 1.59 7.16
CA ILE A 23 -11.79 0.21 7.10
C ILE A 23 -11.21 -0.58 8.28
N SER A 24 -11.68 -1.80 8.48
CA SER A 24 -11.12 -2.72 9.46
C SER A 24 -10.26 -3.79 8.77
N PRO A 25 -9.42 -4.54 9.52
CA PRO A 25 -8.69 -5.67 8.94
C PRO A 25 -9.59 -6.78 8.38
N GLN A 26 -10.87 -6.83 8.78
CA GLN A 26 -11.82 -7.81 8.24
C GLN A 26 -12.25 -7.48 6.81
N ASP A 27 -12.09 -6.22 6.39
CA ASP A 27 -12.36 -5.78 5.01
C ASP A 27 -11.20 -6.12 4.06
N ILE A 28 -10.02 -6.49 4.58
CA ILE A 28 -8.86 -6.88 3.79
C ILE A 28 -8.93 -8.38 3.46
N TYR A 29 -8.94 -8.69 2.17
CA TYR A 29 -8.85 -10.06 1.69
C TYR A 29 -7.41 -10.44 1.40
N PHE A 30 -7.00 -11.61 1.90
CA PHE A 30 -5.71 -12.21 1.62
C PHE A 30 -5.87 -13.43 0.74
N ASP A 31 -4.98 -13.57 -0.23
CA ASP A 31 -4.92 -14.73 -1.11
C ASP A 31 -3.47 -14.97 -1.55
N ILE A 32 -2.98 -16.19 -1.35
CA ILE A 32 -1.61 -16.56 -1.70
C ILE A 32 -1.31 -16.42 -3.21
N ARG A 33 -2.34 -16.39 -4.06
CA ARG A 33 -2.19 -16.10 -5.50
C ARG A 33 -1.69 -14.67 -5.76
N ALA A 34 -1.84 -13.73 -4.83
CA ALA A 34 -1.20 -12.42 -4.92
C ALA A 34 0.34 -12.55 -4.90
N ILE A 35 0.88 -13.47 -4.09
CA ILE A 35 2.33 -13.77 -4.05
C ILE A 35 2.77 -14.44 -5.37
N LEU A 36 1.96 -15.34 -5.93
CA LEU A 36 2.23 -15.93 -7.25
C LEU A 36 2.39 -14.82 -8.32
N LYS A 37 1.46 -13.88 -8.37
CA LYS A 37 1.54 -12.72 -9.29
C LYS A 37 2.76 -11.84 -9.01
N CYS A 38 3.07 -11.58 -7.73
CA CYS A 38 4.24 -10.78 -7.37
C CYS A 38 5.56 -11.42 -7.83
N ARG A 39 5.69 -12.74 -7.72
CA ARG A 39 6.95 -13.46 -7.98
C ARG A 39 7.18 -13.76 -9.46
N TRP A 40 6.12 -14.02 -10.22
CA TRP A 40 6.22 -14.40 -11.63
C TRP A 40 5.68 -13.36 -12.62
N GLY A 41 4.84 -12.42 -12.17
CA GLY A 41 4.20 -11.41 -13.01
C GLY A 41 4.78 -9.99 -12.87
N CYS A 42 5.73 -9.78 -11.96
CA CYS A 42 6.37 -8.48 -11.77
C CYS A 42 7.77 -8.47 -12.39
N GLU A 43 8.01 -7.53 -13.31
CA GLU A 43 9.31 -7.33 -13.97
C GLU A 43 10.44 -6.95 -12.99
N ASP A 44 10.08 -6.40 -11.83
CA ASP A 44 11.04 -5.97 -10.81
C ASP A 44 11.45 -7.11 -9.86
N PHE A 45 10.77 -8.27 -9.86
CA PHE A 45 10.96 -9.30 -8.83
C PHE A 45 12.39 -9.87 -8.78
N PHE A 46 13.01 -10.10 -9.93
CA PHE A 46 14.36 -10.65 -10.02
C PHE A 46 15.45 -9.58 -9.95
N GLN A 47 15.08 -8.29 -9.94
CA GLN A 47 16.05 -7.24 -9.75
C GLN A 47 16.46 -7.22 -8.27
N HIS A 48 17.77 -7.15 -7.99
CA HIS A 48 18.26 -6.94 -6.62
C HIS A 48 17.85 -5.54 -6.12
N SER A 49 16.61 -5.42 -5.68
CA SER A 49 15.98 -4.18 -5.27
C SER A 49 15.48 -4.30 -3.85
N ILE A 50 15.79 -3.29 -3.03
CA ILE A 50 15.26 -3.16 -1.66
C ILE A 50 13.72 -3.15 -1.63
N ARG A 51 13.05 -2.83 -2.75
CA ARG A 51 11.58 -2.81 -2.86
C ARG A 51 10.93 -4.19 -2.77
N CYS A 52 11.65 -5.24 -3.12
CA CYS A 52 11.12 -6.61 -3.20
C CYS A 52 11.41 -7.45 -1.94
N GLY A 53 12.06 -6.87 -0.93
CA GLY A 53 12.42 -7.59 0.29
C GLY A 53 11.22 -7.92 1.18
N THR A 54 10.98 -9.21 1.41
CA THR A 54 9.97 -9.69 2.38
C THR A 54 10.49 -9.75 3.82
N ARG A 55 11.79 -9.49 4.03
CA ARG A 55 12.46 -9.49 5.34
C ARG A 55 12.18 -10.77 6.14
N ASP A 56 12.25 -11.90 5.44
CA ASP A 56 12.09 -13.26 5.99
C ASP A 56 10.74 -13.56 6.65
N THR A 57 9.71 -12.73 6.38
CA THR A 57 8.34 -12.99 6.85
C THR A 57 7.60 -13.99 5.96
N THR A 58 6.95 -14.96 6.60
CA THR A 58 6.04 -15.94 6.00
C THR A 58 4.72 -15.27 5.60
N TYR A 59 3.92 -15.94 4.77
CA TYR A 59 2.60 -15.43 4.39
C TYR A 59 1.69 -15.29 5.62
N GLN A 60 1.73 -16.27 6.52
CA GLN A 60 0.94 -16.31 7.74
C GLN A 60 1.29 -15.15 8.67
N GLU A 61 2.58 -14.87 8.89
CA GLU A 61 3.01 -13.73 9.70
C GLU A 61 2.51 -12.41 9.11
N ARG A 62 2.58 -12.22 7.79
CA ARG A 62 2.10 -11.00 7.12
C ARG A 62 0.58 -10.82 7.26
N VAL A 63 -0.19 -11.90 7.17
CA VAL A 63 -1.63 -11.89 7.45
C VAL A 63 -1.89 -11.50 8.90
N GLU A 64 -1.17 -12.09 9.85
CA GLU A 64 -1.31 -11.80 11.27
C GLU A 64 -0.95 -10.34 11.59
N MET A 65 0.17 -9.84 11.05
CA MET A 65 0.59 -8.44 11.17
C MET A 65 -0.55 -7.48 10.83
N VAL A 66 -1.20 -7.63 9.68
CA VAL A 66 -2.31 -6.73 9.29
C VAL A 66 -3.55 -6.93 10.17
N LYS A 67 -3.85 -8.17 10.56
CA LYS A 67 -5.02 -8.49 11.40
C LYS A 67 -4.89 -8.00 12.84
N SER A 68 -3.67 -7.74 13.32
CA SER A 68 -3.44 -7.21 14.66
C SER A 68 -3.82 -5.74 14.83
N TYR A 69 -4.05 -4.99 13.76
CA TYR A 69 -4.41 -3.57 13.84
C TYR A 69 -5.89 -3.37 14.12
N GLY A 70 -6.26 -2.35 14.87
CA GLY A 70 -7.67 -1.96 15.02
C GLY A 70 -8.24 -1.19 13.83
N ASN A 71 -7.40 -0.45 13.09
CA ASN A 71 -7.85 0.50 12.08
C ASN A 71 -6.91 0.50 10.87
N ILE A 72 -7.46 0.60 9.67
CA ILE A 72 -6.69 0.73 8.43
C ILE A 72 -7.31 1.85 7.59
N LEU A 73 -6.49 2.76 7.08
CA LEU A 73 -6.91 3.71 6.06
C LEU A 73 -6.54 3.16 4.68
N LEU A 74 -7.55 2.87 3.86
CA LEU A 74 -7.38 2.59 2.45
C LEU A 74 -7.39 3.91 1.67
N VAL A 75 -6.39 4.10 0.81
CA VAL A 75 -6.22 5.30 -0.01
C VAL A 75 -6.21 4.90 -1.48
N HIS A 76 -7.02 5.57 -2.30
CA HIS A 76 -7.16 5.35 -3.73
C HIS A 76 -6.58 6.53 -4.53
N SER A 77 -5.78 6.25 -5.55
CA SER A 77 -5.32 7.25 -6.53
C SER A 77 -5.13 6.62 -7.90
N HIS A 78 -5.12 7.47 -8.94
CA HIS A 78 -4.72 7.08 -10.30
C HIS A 78 -3.21 7.25 -10.53
N ASP A 79 -2.52 8.04 -9.71
CA ASP A 79 -1.09 8.30 -9.80
C ASP A 79 -0.31 7.55 -8.71
N ALA A 80 0.71 6.78 -9.13
CA ALA A 80 1.47 5.93 -8.21
C ALA A 80 2.35 6.74 -7.25
N ARG A 81 2.86 7.89 -7.69
CA ARG A 81 3.71 8.77 -6.88
C ARG A 81 2.86 9.53 -5.88
N GLU A 82 1.73 10.08 -6.30
CA GLU A 82 0.79 10.76 -5.40
C GLU A 82 0.31 9.79 -4.31
N LEU A 83 -0.06 8.56 -4.67
CA LEU A 83 -0.37 7.51 -3.70
C LEU A 83 0.80 7.27 -2.72
N SER A 84 2.02 7.10 -3.23
CA SER A 84 3.20 6.83 -2.41
C SER A 84 3.54 7.95 -1.44
N VAL A 85 3.34 9.20 -1.86
CA VAL A 85 3.56 10.38 -1.01
C VAL A 85 2.45 10.47 0.04
N ALA A 86 1.20 10.30 -0.37
CA ALA A 86 0.05 10.42 0.52
C ALA A 86 0.11 9.42 1.69
N VAL A 87 0.29 8.13 1.39
CA VAL A 87 0.30 7.09 2.43
C VAL A 87 1.47 7.23 3.41
N LEU A 88 2.65 7.68 2.96
CA LEU A 88 3.79 7.91 3.85
C LEU A 88 3.60 9.15 4.73
N GLU A 89 2.98 10.21 4.21
CA GLU A 89 2.70 11.39 5.02
C GLU A 89 1.61 11.11 6.06
N ILE A 90 0.61 10.29 5.70
CA ILE A 90 -0.42 9.82 6.64
C ILE A 90 0.21 8.91 7.70
N GLU A 91 1.07 7.96 7.32
CA GLU A 91 1.83 7.13 8.27
C GLU A 91 2.63 8.00 9.24
N ARG A 92 3.41 8.97 8.73
CA ARG A 92 4.19 9.89 9.55
C ARG A 92 3.30 10.69 10.51
N THR A 93 2.16 11.18 10.03
CA THR A 93 1.22 11.96 10.84
C THR A 93 0.61 11.09 11.93
N ALA A 94 0.16 9.88 11.60
CA ALA A 94 -0.39 8.94 12.56
C ALA A 94 0.62 8.56 13.65
N PHE A 95 1.88 8.29 13.26
CA PHE A 95 2.95 8.05 14.21
C PHE A 95 3.10 9.21 15.22
N LEU A 96 3.14 10.46 14.72
CA LEU A 96 3.24 11.65 15.57
C LEU A 96 2.01 11.90 16.45
N ASP A 97 0.86 11.38 16.04
CA ASP A 97 -0.39 11.43 16.80
C ASP A 97 -0.49 10.34 17.89
N GLY A 98 0.59 9.57 18.09
CA GLY A 98 0.71 8.54 19.13
C GLY A 98 0.38 7.12 18.69
N TYR A 99 0.08 6.91 17.40
CA TYR A 99 -0.13 5.57 16.82
C TYR A 99 1.21 4.96 16.43
N TYR A 100 1.95 4.49 17.42
CA TYR A 100 3.36 4.14 17.29
C TYR A 100 3.62 2.87 16.45
N PHE A 101 2.59 2.07 16.16
CA PHE A 101 2.66 0.96 15.22
C PHE A 101 2.25 1.35 13.80
N SER A 102 1.90 2.61 13.54
CA SER A 102 1.44 3.02 12.21
C SER A 102 2.43 2.64 11.11
N CYS A 103 1.93 2.02 10.04
CA CYS A 103 2.78 1.48 8.97
C CYS A 103 2.03 1.44 7.64
N ALA A 104 2.64 1.93 6.55
CA ALA A 104 2.05 1.85 5.23
C ALA A 104 2.41 0.56 4.48
N ILE A 105 1.49 0.07 3.65
CA ILE A 105 1.68 -1.00 2.67
C ILE A 105 1.38 -0.42 1.29
N ARG A 106 2.40 -0.38 0.41
CA ARG A 106 2.32 0.18 -0.95
C ARG A 106 3.58 -0.09 -1.78
N THR A 107 3.41 -0.28 -3.09
CA THR A 107 4.53 -0.32 -4.04
C THR A 107 5.25 1.03 -4.15
N CYS A 108 6.58 1.05 -4.08
CA CYS A 108 7.35 2.29 -4.05
C CYS A 108 7.43 2.99 -5.42
N ASN A 109 6.88 4.20 -5.51
CA ASN A 109 6.97 5.08 -6.67
C ASN A 109 7.40 6.53 -6.32
N LEU A 110 8.24 6.70 -5.28
CA LEU A 110 8.68 8.01 -4.81
C LEU A 110 9.62 8.76 -5.77
N CYS A 111 10.39 8.03 -6.57
CA CYS A 111 11.37 8.60 -7.48
C CYS A 111 10.83 8.59 -8.91
N LYS A 112 11.08 9.66 -9.68
CA LYS A 112 10.84 9.64 -11.14
C LYS A 112 11.70 8.58 -11.83
N VAL A 113 12.93 8.41 -11.33
CA VAL A 113 13.90 7.42 -11.78
C VAL A 113 14.47 6.74 -10.53
N CYS A 114 14.33 5.43 -10.42
CA CYS A 114 14.79 4.71 -9.24
C CYS A 114 16.30 4.39 -9.33
N ALA A 115 17.08 4.91 -8.39
CA ALA A 115 18.52 4.60 -8.29
C ALA A 115 18.77 3.10 -8.06
N ALA A 116 17.93 2.44 -7.24
CA ALA A 116 18.02 1.01 -6.95
C ALA A 116 17.80 0.12 -8.18
N GLN A 117 16.90 0.50 -9.10
CA GLN A 117 16.75 -0.22 -10.37
C GLN A 117 17.98 -0.09 -11.28
N ARG A 118 18.80 0.95 -11.07
CA ARG A 118 20.08 1.16 -11.78
C ARG A 118 21.28 0.57 -11.05
N GLY A 119 21.06 -0.27 -10.04
CA GLY A 119 22.13 -0.88 -9.24
C GLY A 119 22.81 0.05 -8.24
N ASN A 120 22.28 1.26 -8.02
CA ASN A 120 22.82 2.20 -7.02
C ASN A 120 22.05 2.10 -5.69
N PRO A 121 22.66 2.46 -4.55
CA PRO A 121 21.95 2.53 -3.28
C PRO A 121 20.69 3.42 -3.36
N CYS A 122 19.63 2.99 -2.68
CA CYS A 122 18.45 3.85 -2.49
C CYS A 122 18.84 5.06 -1.63
N PRO A 123 18.50 6.31 -2.01
CA PRO A 123 18.80 7.48 -1.19
C PRO A 123 17.88 7.62 0.03
N SER A 124 16.76 6.88 0.07
CA SER A 124 15.80 6.89 1.17
C SER A 124 15.28 5.47 1.47
N PRO A 125 16.16 4.54 1.87
CA PRO A 125 15.79 3.14 2.14
C PRO A 125 14.76 3.02 3.28
N GLU A 126 14.76 3.96 4.23
CA GLU A 126 13.84 4.05 5.36
C GLU A 126 12.39 4.32 4.96
N LYS A 127 12.15 4.85 3.75
CA LYS A 127 10.82 5.10 3.17
C LYS A 127 10.28 3.94 2.35
N VAL A 128 11.04 2.87 2.22
CA VAL A 128 10.59 1.67 1.51
C VAL A 128 9.64 0.89 2.41
N ARG A 129 8.50 0.51 1.85
CA ARG A 129 7.44 -0.26 2.48
C ARG A 129 7.15 -1.48 1.59
N PRO A 130 6.64 -2.59 2.14
CA PRO A 130 6.26 -3.74 1.33
C PRO A 130 5.14 -3.38 0.34
N CYS A 131 5.13 -4.00 -0.83
CA CYS A 131 3.97 -3.91 -1.72
C CYS A 131 2.84 -4.83 -1.24
N ASP A 132 1.61 -4.41 -1.52
CA ASP A 132 0.36 -5.14 -1.27
C ASP A 132 0.40 -6.61 -1.77
N GLN A 133 0.85 -6.84 -2.99
CA GLN A 133 0.93 -8.19 -3.57
C GLN A 133 1.98 -9.06 -2.88
N SER A 134 3.15 -8.49 -2.55
CA SER A 134 4.13 -9.21 -1.74
C SER A 134 3.59 -9.52 -0.36
N PHE A 135 2.70 -8.67 0.20
CA PHE A 135 2.07 -8.94 1.49
C PHE A 135 0.94 -9.97 1.42
N GLY A 136 0.54 -10.39 0.22
CA GLY A 136 -0.53 -11.37 0.01
C GLY A 136 -1.93 -10.76 -0.05
N ILE A 137 -2.05 -9.44 -0.20
CA ILE A 137 -3.35 -8.75 -0.25
C ILE A 137 -3.98 -8.91 -1.64
N ASP A 138 -5.22 -9.40 -1.67
CA ASP A 138 -6.08 -9.37 -2.85
C ASP A 138 -6.76 -7.99 -2.95
N VAL A 139 -6.06 -7.06 -3.59
CA VAL A 139 -6.51 -5.67 -3.77
C VAL A 139 -7.80 -5.59 -4.58
N TYR A 140 -7.97 -6.46 -5.58
CA TYR A 140 -9.16 -6.47 -6.43
C TYR A 140 -10.40 -6.81 -5.60
N LYS A 141 -10.35 -7.91 -4.85
CA LYS A 141 -11.47 -8.33 -4.00
C LYS A 141 -11.73 -7.32 -2.89
N THR A 142 -10.67 -6.81 -2.25
CA THR A 142 -10.75 -5.79 -1.20
C THR A 142 -11.44 -4.52 -1.70
N ALA A 143 -10.98 -3.94 -2.81
CA ALA A 143 -11.56 -2.72 -3.37
C ALA A 143 -13.02 -2.93 -3.82
N ARG A 144 -13.29 -4.02 -4.57
CA ARG A 144 -14.64 -4.31 -5.07
C ARG A 144 -15.65 -4.55 -3.96
N ASN A 145 -15.27 -5.24 -2.88
CA ASN A 145 -16.15 -5.47 -1.73
C ASN A 145 -16.53 -4.16 -1.01
N LEU A 146 -15.68 -3.13 -1.12
CA LEU A 146 -15.93 -1.79 -0.61
C LEU A 146 -16.67 -0.89 -1.62
N GLY A 147 -17.05 -1.42 -2.79
CA GLY A 147 -17.69 -0.64 -3.86
C GLY A 147 -16.75 0.36 -4.54
N LEU A 148 -15.44 0.11 -4.50
CA LEU A 148 -14.43 0.94 -5.16
C LEU A 148 -14.06 0.36 -6.54
N PRO A 149 -13.68 1.21 -7.51
CA PRO A 149 -13.37 0.76 -8.87
C PRO A 149 -12.05 -0.03 -8.90
N CYS A 150 -12.09 -1.29 -9.31
CA CYS A 150 -10.86 -2.06 -9.51
C CYS A 150 -11.10 -3.16 -10.54
N GLU A 151 -11.17 -2.76 -11.80
CA GLU A 151 -11.36 -3.69 -12.92
C GLU A 151 -10.05 -4.00 -13.64
N VAL A 152 -10.00 -5.17 -14.29
CA VAL A 152 -8.85 -5.56 -15.09
C VAL A 152 -8.82 -4.69 -16.34
N LEU A 153 -7.74 -3.94 -16.51
CA LEU A 153 -7.53 -3.07 -17.66
C LEU A 153 -7.50 -3.91 -18.95
N GLN A 154 -8.17 -3.44 -20.00
CA GLN A 154 -8.28 -4.07 -21.31
C GLN A 154 -7.40 -3.38 -22.36
N GLY A 155 -6.96 -2.15 -22.11
CA GLY A 155 -6.09 -1.39 -23.02
C GLY A 155 -5.07 -0.52 -22.31
N GLU A 156 -4.04 -0.10 -23.05
CA GLU A 156 -2.95 0.74 -22.53
C GLU A 156 -3.41 2.14 -22.08
N GLY A 157 -4.52 2.63 -22.63
CA GLY A 157 -5.11 3.93 -22.27
C GLY A 157 -6.03 3.89 -21.05
N ASP A 158 -6.29 2.71 -20.47
CA ASP A 158 -7.20 2.59 -19.34
C ASP A 158 -6.61 3.22 -18.08
N ILE A 159 -7.47 3.89 -17.31
CA ILE A 159 -7.06 4.55 -16.08
C ILE A 159 -6.79 3.49 -14.99
N GLN A 160 -5.57 3.49 -14.46
CA GLN A 160 -5.19 2.57 -13.40
C GLN A 160 -5.82 2.98 -12.07
N ASN A 161 -6.47 2.05 -11.38
CA ASN A 161 -6.90 2.24 -9.99
C ASN A 161 -5.81 1.69 -9.07
N ARG A 162 -5.20 2.55 -8.24
CA ARG A 162 -4.10 2.17 -7.34
C ARG A 162 -4.50 2.36 -5.90
N TYR A 163 -4.20 1.36 -5.08
CA TYR A 163 -4.58 1.33 -3.68
C TYR A 163 -3.35 1.22 -2.79
N GLY A 164 -3.37 1.96 -1.69
CA GLY A 164 -2.39 1.87 -0.62
C GLY A 164 -3.10 1.80 0.72
N PHE A 165 -2.43 1.22 1.70
CA PHE A 165 -3.00 1.00 3.02
C PHE A 165 -2.10 1.65 4.06
N VAL A 166 -2.70 2.31 5.04
CA VAL A 166 -2.01 2.77 6.24
C VAL A 166 -2.64 2.06 7.43
N LEU A 167 -1.89 1.16 8.04
CA LEU A 167 -2.28 0.48 9.27
C LEU A 167 -2.09 1.47 10.42
N ILE A 168 -3.08 1.60 11.31
CA ILE A 168 -3.10 2.64 12.35
C ILE A 168 -3.49 2.04 13.71
N ASP A 169 -2.50 1.94 14.60
CA ASP A 169 -2.62 1.59 16.02
C ASP A 169 -1.51 2.28 16.84
#